data_AF-A0A1T4KAZ7-F1
#
_entry.id   AF-A0A1T4KAZ7-F1
#
_cell.length_a   1.000
_cell.length_b   1.000
_cell.length_c   1.000
_cell.angle_alpha   90.00
_cell.angle_beta   90.00
_cell.angle_gamma   90.00
#
_symmetry.space_group_name_H-M   'P 1'
#
loop_
_entity.id
_entity.type
_entity.pdbx_description
1 polymer ?
#
loop_
_entity_poly.entity_id
_entity_poly.type
_entity_poly.pdbx_seq_one_letter_code
_entity_poly.pdbx_strand_id
1 'polypeptide(L)'
;MKRLACWFATVVIALLVLLPALVSADPTDDINNSRRSRMLRRGVPAATAPAERPAVTEPTAETPQNVSDDATFGYTKENPIKMGGADLSEGIAGSKYYLRSLRDKNNKPFNVNRIGNVGPGEDGHIVDLYQLVDSEGTTFKLYIDAYHPEIHPKEAKTPKGMTR
;
A
#
# COMPACT_ATOMS: atom_id res chain seq x y z
N MET A 1 -81.18 -1.90 22.36
CA MET A 1 -80.49 -1.57 21.10
C MET A 1 -79.03 -2.04 21.16
N LYS A 2 -78.76 -3.34 20.98
CA LYS A 2 -77.41 -3.94 21.02
C LYS A 2 -77.39 -5.22 20.17
N ARG A 3 -77.58 -5.13 18.85
CA ARG A 3 -77.44 -6.26 17.89
C ARG A 3 -77.12 -5.78 16.46
N LEU A 4 -76.14 -4.89 16.28
CA LEU A 4 -75.80 -4.38 14.94
C LEU A 4 -74.31 -4.12 14.72
N ALA A 5 -73.43 -4.79 15.47
CA ALA A 5 -71.98 -4.57 15.39
C ALA A 5 -71.17 -5.84 15.03
N CYS A 6 -71.82 -6.87 14.49
CA CYS A 6 -71.17 -8.19 14.28
C CYS A 6 -71.12 -8.66 12.82
N TRP A 7 -71.35 -7.76 11.84
CA TRP A 7 -71.41 -8.12 10.41
C TRP A 7 -70.50 -7.31 9.48
N PHE A 8 -69.65 -6.43 10.02
CA PHE A 8 -68.69 -5.66 9.22
C PHE A 8 -67.22 -6.13 9.36
N ALA A 9 -66.93 -7.04 10.30
CA ALA A 9 -65.56 -7.48 10.56
C ALA A 9 -65.03 -8.56 9.58
N THR A 10 -65.90 -9.19 8.78
CA THR A 10 -65.51 -10.29 7.87
C THR A 10 -65.24 -9.88 6.43
N VAL A 11 -65.65 -8.68 6.00
CA VAL A 11 -65.47 -8.25 4.59
C VAL A 11 -64.11 -7.58 4.35
N VAL A 12 -63.48 -7.00 5.37
CA VAL A 12 -62.16 -6.35 5.21
C VAL A 12 -61.01 -7.37 5.14
N ILE A 13 -61.20 -8.59 5.64
CA ILE A 13 -60.16 -9.63 5.63
C ILE A 13 -60.05 -10.33 4.26
N ALA A 14 -61.08 -10.27 3.42
CA ALA A 14 -61.04 -10.87 2.08
C ALA A 14 -60.33 -9.99 1.02
N LEU A 15 -60.07 -8.71 1.30
CA LEU A 15 -59.39 -7.80 0.36
C LEU A 15 -57.86 -7.76 0.52
N LEU A 16 -57.30 -8.52 1.47
CA LEU A 16 -55.86 -8.53 1.79
C LEU A 16 -55.10 -9.74 1.20
N VAL A 17 -55.75 -10.57 0.39
CA VAL A 17 -55.14 -11.79 -0.20
C VAL A 17 -54.84 -11.65 -1.70
N LEU A 18 -54.94 -10.45 -2.26
CA LEU A 18 -54.79 -10.20 -3.71
C LEU A 18 -53.87 -9.00 -4.03
N LEU A 19 -52.73 -8.92 -3.34
CA LEU A 19 -51.61 -8.08 -3.78
C LEU A 19 -50.49 -8.99 -4.31
N PRO A 20 -50.26 -9.06 -5.63
CA PRO A 20 -49.02 -9.63 -6.12
C PRO A 20 -47.87 -8.76 -5.63
N ALA A 21 -46.89 -9.40 -5.00
CA ALA A 21 -45.61 -8.80 -4.67
C ALA A 21 -44.99 -8.23 -5.96
N LEU A 22 -45.05 -6.90 -6.10
CA LEU A 22 -44.19 -6.18 -7.03
C LEU A 22 -42.77 -6.32 -6.48
N VAL A 23 -42.09 -7.36 -6.94
CA VAL A 23 -40.63 -7.47 -6.86
C VAL A 23 -40.08 -6.28 -7.64
N SER A 24 -39.62 -5.25 -6.93
CA SER A 24 -38.73 -4.25 -7.50
C SER A 24 -37.47 -4.97 -7.94
N ALA A 25 -37.23 -5.02 -9.25
CA ALA A 25 -35.92 -5.34 -9.79
C ALA A 25 -34.94 -4.27 -9.30
N ASP A 26 -33.91 -4.71 -8.58
CA ASP A 26 -32.84 -3.84 -8.07
C ASP A 26 -31.97 -3.36 -9.25
N PRO A 27 -31.82 -2.04 -9.49
CA PRO A 27 -31.04 -1.52 -10.61
C PRO A 27 -29.54 -1.83 -10.52
N THR A 28 -29.05 -2.37 -9.40
CA THR A 28 -27.64 -2.74 -9.24
C THR A 28 -27.24 -4.01 -9.99
N ASP A 29 -28.18 -4.93 -10.22
CA ASP A 29 -27.91 -6.18 -10.97
C ASP A 29 -27.66 -5.92 -12.46
N ASP A 30 -28.33 -4.92 -13.04
CA ASP A 30 -28.25 -4.61 -14.47
C ASP A 30 -26.91 -3.98 -14.85
N ILE A 31 -26.32 -3.16 -13.96
CA ILE A 31 -24.99 -2.55 -14.14
C ILE A 31 -23.90 -3.63 -14.13
N ASN A 32 -24.04 -4.63 -13.27
CA ASN A 32 -23.04 -5.68 -13.13
C ASN A 32 -23.07 -6.64 -14.34
N ASN A 33 -24.28 -6.95 -14.82
CA ASN A 33 -24.47 -7.84 -15.97
C ASN A 33 -24.05 -7.19 -17.30
N SER A 34 -24.29 -5.89 -17.46
CA SER A 34 -23.86 -5.13 -18.65
C SER A 34 -22.34 -4.93 -18.71
N ARG A 35 -21.64 -4.81 -17.57
CA ARG A 35 -20.16 -4.84 -17.53
C ARG A 35 -19.59 -6.21 -17.95
N ARG A 36 -20.15 -7.30 -17.44
CA ARG A 36 -19.75 -8.67 -17.82
C ARG A 36 -19.97 -8.95 -19.31
N SER A 37 -21.13 -8.54 -19.83
CA SER A 37 -21.48 -8.73 -21.24
C SER A 37 -20.58 -7.98 -22.21
N ARG A 38 -20.07 -6.80 -21.80
CA ARG A 38 -19.12 -6.02 -22.59
C ARG A 38 -17.73 -6.68 -22.64
N MET A 39 -17.31 -7.39 -21.59
CA MET A 39 -16.03 -8.12 -21.60
C MET A 39 -16.06 -9.34 -22.52
N LEU A 40 -17.19 -10.04 -22.64
CA LEU A 40 -17.29 -11.27 -23.45
C LEU A 40 -17.35 -11.03 -24.96
N ARG A 41 -17.75 -9.83 -25.42
CA ARG A 41 -17.78 -9.48 -26.86
C ARG A 41 -16.50 -8.82 -27.37
N ARG A 42 -15.63 -8.34 -26.48
CA ARG A 42 -14.33 -7.80 -26.88
C ARG A 42 -13.37 -9.00 -26.91
N GLY A 43 -13.28 -9.64 -28.08
CA GLY A 43 -12.36 -10.75 -28.30
C GLY A 43 -11.01 -10.45 -27.66
N VAL A 44 -10.52 -11.41 -26.87
CA VAL A 44 -9.20 -11.35 -26.23
C VAL A 44 -8.19 -11.05 -27.35
N PRO A 45 -7.55 -9.86 -27.39
CA PRO A 45 -6.48 -9.65 -28.33
C PRO A 45 -5.43 -10.72 -28.01
N ALA A 46 -4.99 -11.45 -29.04
CA ALA A 46 -3.93 -12.43 -28.94
C ALA A 46 -2.83 -11.86 -28.05
N ALA A 47 -2.52 -12.55 -26.95
CA ALA A 47 -1.53 -12.13 -25.98
C ALA A 47 -0.22 -11.82 -26.70
N THR A 48 0.02 -10.55 -26.99
CA THR A 48 1.34 -10.08 -27.38
C THR A 48 2.24 -10.45 -26.23
N ALA A 49 3.32 -11.17 -26.51
CA ALA A 49 4.30 -11.58 -25.52
C ALA A 49 4.61 -10.39 -24.58
N PRO A 50 4.74 -10.61 -23.25
CA PRO A 50 5.09 -9.54 -22.34
C PRO A 50 6.32 -8.83 -22.90
N ALA A 51 6.18 -7.52 -23.16
CA ALA A 51 7.33 -6.70 -23.51
C ALA A 51 8.39 -6.95 -22.44
N GLU A 52 9.56 -7.43 -22.88
CA GLU A 52 10.66 -7.76 -22.01
C GLU A 52 10.99 -6.50 -21.20
N ARG A 53 10.67 -6.51 -19.91
CA ARG A 53 10.92 -5.36 -19.03
C ARG A 53 12.43 -5.15 -19.09
N PRO A 54 12.92 -3.98 -19.54
CA PRO A 54 14.36 -3.74 -19.61
C PRO A 54 14.96 -4.08 -18.25
N ALA A 55 16.00 -4.91 -18.26
CA ALA A 55 16.74 -5.26 -17.06
C ALA A 55 17.13 -3.95 -16.38
N VAL A 56 16.61 -3.72 -15.18
CA VAL A 56 17.03 -2.56 -14.39
C VAL A 56 18.49 -2.82 -14.06
N THR A 57 19.38 -2.10 -14.73
CA THR A 57 20.81 -2.15 -14.46
C THR A 57 20.99 -1.91 -12.98
N GLU A 58 21.48 -2.92 -12.26
CA GLU A 58 21.81 -2.75 -10.85
C GLU A 58 22.84 -1.61 -10.76
N PRO A 59 22.59 -0.58 -9.94
CA PRO A 59 23.53 0.52 -9.82
C PRO A 59 24.88 -0.06 -9.39
N THR A 60 25.89 0.14 -10.23
CA THR A 60 27.30 -0.10 -9.93
C THR A 60 27.60 0.65 -8.64
N ALA A 61 28.06 -0.08 -7.61
CA ALA A 61 28.36 0.50 -6.30
C ALA A 61 29.45 1.56 -6.46
N GLU A 62 29.06 2.82 -6.30
CA GLU A 62 29.99 3.92 -6.10
C GLU A 62 30.52 3.86 -4.66
N THR A 63 31.65 4.51 -4.38
CA THR A 63 32.28 4.66 -3.06
C THR A 63 31.24 4.93 -1.96
N PRO A 64 31.32 4.34 -0.75
CA PRO A 64 30.29 4.49 0.29
C PRO A 64 29.87 5.94 0.52
N GLN A 65 28.73 6.35 -0.03
CA GLN A 65 28.33 7.76 0.05
C GLN A 65 27.58 8.02 1.36
N ASN A 66 28.06 9.04 2.09
CA ASN A 66 27.36 9.69 3.19
C ASN A 66 26.94 8.75 4.35
N VAL A 67 27.88 7.94 4.86
CA VAL A 67 27.65 7.11 6.05
C VAL A 67 27.63 7.98 7.31
N SER A 68 26.66 7.75 8.20
CA SER A 68 26.58 8.42 9.50
C SER A 68 27.62 7.86 10.47
N ASP A 69 28.25 8.75 11.24
CA ASP A 69 29.15 8.36 12.34
C ASP A 69 28.38 7.89 13.59
N ASP A 70 27.10 8.27 13.69
CA ASP A 70 26.21 7.89 14.79
C ASP A 70 25.74 6.44 14.65
N ALA A 71 26.06 5.61 15.65
CA ALA A 71 25.72 4.19 15.68
C ALA A 71 24.21 3.91 15.84
N THR A 72 23.43 4.90 16.26
CA THR A 72 21.96 4.77 16.45
C THR A 72 21.17 5.21 15.22
N PHE A 73 21.83 5.91 14.28
CA PHE A 73 21.18 6.48 13.11
C PHE A 73 20.55 5.40 12.23
N GLY A 74 19.25 5.51 12.03
CA GLY A 74 18.41 4.59 11.30
C GLY A 74 18.05 3.30 12.04
N TYR A 75 18.65 3.00 13.19
CA TYR A 75 18.40 1.77 13.96
C TYR A 75 17.39 1.96 15.10
N THR A 76 16.94 3.18 15.35
CA THR A 76 15.99 3.52 16.40
C THR A 76 14.87 4.39 15.85
N LYS A 77 13.72 4.39 16.51
CA LYS A 77 12.58 5.23 16.11
C LYS A 77 12.90 6.72 16.34
N GLU A 78 13.67 6.99 17.38
CA GLU A 78 14.06 8.33 17.84
C GLU A 78 15.12 8.95 16.92
N ASN A 79 15.86 8.13 16.17
CA ASN A 79 16.86 8.58 15.20
C ASN A 79 16.64 7.88 13.85
N PRO A 80 15.52 8.14 13.15
CA PRO A 80 15.19 7.46 11.91
C PRO A 80 16.02 8.02 10.74
N ILE A 81 16.04 7.28 9.64
CA ILE A 81 16.58 7.76 8.36
C ILE A 81 15.55 8.73 7.76
N LYS A 82 15.87 10.02 7.80
CA LYS A 82 15.01 11.09 7.26
C LYS A 82 15.24 11.29 5.78
N MET A 83 14.16 11.32 5.00
CA MET A 83 14.13 11.62 3.56
C MET A 83 12.71 12.00 3.11
N GLY A 84 12.53 12.57 1.92
CA GLY A 84 11.18 12.85 1.43
C GLY A 84 11.13 13.51 0.05
N GLY A 85 12.09 14.36 -0.30
CA GLY A 85 12.05 15.08 -1.59
C GLY A 85 10.88 16.06 -1.71
N ALA A 86 10.81 16.80 -2.80
CA ALA A 86 9.96 17.99 -2.90
C ALA A 86 8.45 17.70 -2.76
N ASP A 87 8.02 16.47 -3.00
CA ASP A 87 6.64 16.03 -2.80
C ASP A 87 6.52 14.60 -2.23
N LEU A 88 5.30 14.23 -1.83
CA LEU A 88 5.02 12.92 -1.23
C LEU A 88 5.34 11.73 -2.15
N SER A 89 5.18 11.90 -3.47
CA SER A 89 5.49 10.85 -4.44
C SER A 89 6.99 10.59 -4.49
N GLU A 90 7.79 11.67 -4.44
CA GLU A 90 9.25 11.58 -4.32
C GLU A 90 9.67 10.87 -3.03
N GLY A 91 8.98 11.07 -1.92
CA GLY A 91 9.32 10.43 -0.64
C GLY A 91 9.06 8.92 -0.65
N ILE A 92 7.91 8.52 -1.19
CA ILE A 92 7.54 7.10 -1.31
C ILE A 92 8.42 6.38 -2.34
N ALA A 93 8.66 6.99 -3.50
CA ALA A 93 9.56 6.41 -4.52
C ALA A 93 11.02 6.42 -4.05
N GLY A 94 11.39 7.50 -3.35
CA GLY A 94 12.70 7.77 -2.79
C GLY A 94 13.14 6.78 -1.73
N SER A 95 12.27 6.49 -0.76
CA SER A 95 12.53 5.47 0.27
C SER A 95 12.76 4.08 -0.34
N LYS A 96 12.01 3.72 -1.39
CA LYS A 96 12.25 2.47 -2.14
C LYS A 96 13.58 2.49 -2.88
N TYR A 97 13.94 3.62 -3.49
CA TYR A 97 15.24 3.78 -4.15
C TYR A 97 16.38 3.66 -3.16
N TYR A 98 16.30 4.36 -2.03
CA TYR A 98 17.26 4.33 -0.94
C TYR A 98 17.47 2.91 -0.41
N LEU A 99 16.39 2.20 -0.08
CA LEU A 99 16.48 0.82 0.42
C LEU A 99 17.12 -0.14 -0.60
N ARG A 100 16.87 0.08 -1.89
CA ARG A 100 17.46 -0.71 -2.97
C ARG A 100 18.93 -0.37 -3.25
N SER A 101 19.39 0.82 -2.88
CA SER A 101 20.80 1.20 -3.04
C SER A 101 21.67 0.73 -1.88
N LEU A 102 21.08 0.40 -0.72
CA LEU A 102 21.82 -0.15 0.41
C LEU A 102 22.56 -1.45 0.05
N ARG A 103 23.77 -1.57 0.57
CA ARG A 103 24.67 -2.70 0.41
C ARG A 103 25.20 -3.13 1.77
N ASP A 104 25.34 -4.44 1.95
CA ASP A 104 25.96 -5.01 3.13
C ASP A 104 27.50 -4.92 3.07
N LYS A 105 28.18 -5.44 4.09
CA LYS A 105 29.64 -5.47 4.17
C LYS A 105 30.32 -6.23 3.03
N ASN A 106 29.60 -7.12 2.34
CA ASN A 106 30.07 -7.90 1.19
C ASN A 106 29.66 -7.24 -0.13
N ASN A 107 29.19 -5.99 -0.08
CA ASN A 107 28.68 -5.21 -1.20
C ASN A 107 27.51 -5.90 -1.94
N LYS A 108 26.68 -6.66 -1.20
CA LYS A 108 25.47 -7.31 -1.73
C LYS A 108 24.21 -6.54 -1.30
N PRO A 109 23.15 -6.56 -2.13
CA PRO A 109 21.88 -5.95 -1.76
C PRO A 109 21.23 -6.72 -0.59
N PHE A 110 20.50 -5.99 0.25
CA PHE A 110 19.68 -6.59 1.31
C PHE A 110 18.37 -7.17 0.75
N ASN A 111 17.87 -8.23 1.36
CA ASN A 111 16.46 -8.59 1.25
C ASN A 111 15.66 -7.69 2.19
N VAL A 112 14.72 -6.90 1.64
CA VAL A 112 14.01 -5.84 2.35
C VAL A 112 12.54 -6.22 2.50
N ASN A 113 12.03 -6.17 3.72
CA ASN A 113 10.61 -6.32 4.03
C ASN A 113 10.11 -5.14 4.87
N ARG A 114 8.99 -4.51 4.47
CA ARG A 114 8.34 -3.48 5.29
C ARG A 114 7.47 -4.15 6.32
N ILE A 115 7.75 -3.92 7.60
CA ILE A 115 6.97 -4.47 8.71
C ILE A 115 5.68 -3.67 8.93
N GLY A 116 5.75 -2.35 8.81
CA GLY A 116 4.62 -1.44 9.02
C GLY A 116 5.07 -0.04 9.39
N ASN A 117 4.16 0.77 9.93
CA ASN A 117 4.51 2.02 10.60
C ASN A 117 4.58 1.80 12.13
N VAL A 118 5.36 2.63 12.81
CA VAL A 118 5.54 2.61 14.28
C VAL A 118 5.05 3.92 14.93
N GLY A 119 4.13 4.60 14.26
CA GLY A 119 3.54 5.87 14.69
C GLY A 119 4.43 7.09 14.41
N PRO A 120 4.06 8.24 15.00
CA PRO A 120 4.78 9.49 14.76
C PRO A 120 6.18 9.46 15.37
N GLY A 121 7.14 10.04 14.67
CA GLY A 121 8.46 10.42 15.15
C GLY A 121 8.43 11.72 15.97
N GLU A 122 9.60 12.24 16.31
CA GLU A 122 9.75 13.43 17.15
C GLU A 122 9.15 14.70 16.53
N ASP A 123 9.19 14.81 15.21
CA ASP A 123 8.63 15.91 14.40
C ASP A 123 7.17 15.67 13.97
N GLY A 124 6.56 14.57 14.39
CA GLY A 124 5.17 14.22 14.11
C GLY A 124 4.95 13.49 12.79
N HIS A 125 5.99 13.28 11.98
CA HIS A 125 5.90 12.49 10.75
C HIS A 125 5.82 10.99 11.05
N ILE A 126 5.19 10.23 10.15
CA ILE A 126 5.04 8.79 10.34
C ILE A 126 6.36 8.07 10.03
N VAL A 127 6.83 7.30 11.01
CA VAL A 127 8.03 6.47 10.85
C VAL A 127 7.64 5.06 10.47
N ASP A 128 8.27 4.55 9.42
CA ASP A 128 8.14 3.19 8.93
C ASP A 128 9.27 2.29 9.44
N LEU A 129 8.92 1.04 9.75
CA LEU A 129 9.86 0.01 10.18
C LEU A 129 10.07 -1.01 9.06
N TYR A 130 11.34 -1.21 8.71
CA TYR A 130 11.80 -2.18 7.75
C TYR A 130 12.68 -3.23 8.42
N GLN A 131 12.55 -4.46 7.96
CA GLN A 131 13.49 -5.54 8.23
C GLN A 131 14.38 -5.74 7.01
N LEU A 132 15.68 -5.80 7.24
CA LEU A 132 16.69 -6.07 6.22
C LEU A 132 17.42 -7.36 6.59
N VAL A 133 17.68 -8.22 5.62
CA VAL A 133 18.51 -9.42 5.78
C VAL A 133 19.70 -9.33 4.82
N ASP A 134 20.92 -9.45 5.35
CA ASP A 134 22.16 -9.38 4.55
C ASP A 134 22.47 -10.71 3.84
N SER A 135 23.57 -10.73 3.07
CA SER A 135 24.03 -11.93 2.37
C SER A 135 24.48 -13.08 3.28
N GLU A 136 24.68 -12.83 4.57
CA GLU A 136 25.06 -13.83 5.58
C GLU A 136 23.87 -14.27 6.44
N GLY A 137 22.67 -13.72 6.22
CA GLY A 137 21.46 -14.01 6.98
C GLY A 137 21.30 -13.18 8.26
N THR A 138 22.17 -12.20 8.51
CA THR A 138 22.03 -11.26 9.63
C THR A 138 20.83 -10.35 9.39
N THR A 139 20.02 -10.18 10.43
CA THR A 139 18.81 -9.36 10.36
C THR A 139 19.02 -8.00 11.04
N PHE A 140 18.59 -6.94 10.35
CA PHE A 140 18.62 -5.56 10.81
C PHE A 140 17.20 -4.98 10.81
N LYS A 141 16.97 -4.00 11.70
CA LYS A 141 15.76 -3.19 11.70
C LYS A 141 16.14 -1.76 11.36
N LEU A 142 15.50 -1.19 10.34
CA LEU A 142 15.68 0.20 9.96
C LEU A 142 14.37 0.98 10.13
N TYR A 143 14.50 2.17 10.69
CA TYR A 143 13.43 3.14 10.88
C TYR A 143 13.59 4.23 9.82
N ILE A 144 12.56 4.46 9.02
CA ILE A 144 12.58 5.43 7.92
C ILE A 144 11.46 6.42 8.11
N ASP A 145 11.81 7.70 8.09
CA ASP A 145 10.88 8.80 7.97
C ASP A 145 10.95 9.34 6.54
N ALA A 146 9.94 9.04 5.73
CA ALA A 146 9.88 9.37 4.30
C ALA A 146 9.16 10.69 4.02
N TYR A 147 8.91 11.52 5.04
CA TYR A 147 8.08 12.72 4.94
C TYR A 147 8.88 14.01 5.19
N HIS A 148 10.20 13.98 4.96
CA HIS A 148 11.11 15.13 5.08
C HIS A 148 11.43 15.76 3.72
N PRO A 149 10.66 16.76 3.26
CA PRO A 149 10.83 17.29 1.92
C PRO A 149 12.17 17.98 1.68
N GLU A 150 12.82 18.44 2.76
CA GLU A 150 14.12 19.08 2.75
C GLU A 150 15.30 18.12 2.52
N ILE A 151 15.08 16.80 2.65
CA ILE A 151 16.14 15.79 2.44
C ILE A 151 15.78 14.93 1.23
N HIS A 152 16.51 15.13 0.14
CA HIS A 152 16.36 14.29 -1.03
C HIS A 152 16.89 12.86 -0.74
N PRO A 153 16.24 11.78 -1.22
CA PRO A 153 16.66 10.39 -0.95
C PRO A 153 18.10 10.04 -1.33
N LYS A 154 18.64 10.70 -2.37
CA LYS A 154 20.06 10.55 -2.78
C LYS A 154 21.04 11.17 -1.77
N GLU A 155 20.57 12.11 -0.96
CA GLU A 155 21.38 12.85 0.00
C GLU A 155 21.22 12.30 1.42
N ALA A 156 20.12 11.62 1.74
CA ALA A 156 19.85 11.00 3.05
C ALA A 156 21.06 10.20 3.56
N LYS A 157 21.45 10.25 4.83
CA LYS A 157 22.64 9.50 5.28
C LYS A 157 22.43 7.98 5.26
N THR A 158 23.51 7.21 5.29
CA THR A 158 23.51 5.74 5.38
C THR A 158 23.83 5.29 6.81
N PRO A 159 23.10 4.34 7.42
CA PRO A 159 23.45 3.76 8.71
C PRO A 159 24.85 3.18 8.75
N LYS A 160 25.50 3.28 9.91
CA LYS A 160 26.80 2.67 10.14
C LYS A 160 26.75 1.16 9.89
N GLY A 161 27.75 0.64 9.18
CA GLY A 161 27.83 -0.79 8.79
C GLY A 161 27.14 -1.13 7.47
N MET A 162 26.55 -0.16 6.79
CA MET A 162 25.97 -0.29 5.44
C MET A 162 26.65 0.70 4.49
N THR A 163 26.57 0.44 3.18
CA THR A 163 27.08 1.33 2.13
C THR A 163 26.03 1.54 1.03
N ARG A 164 26.27 2.51 0.13
CA ARG A 164 25.49 2.75 -1.09
C ARG A 164 26.34 3.50 -2.11
#